data_AF-A0A915MHR5-F1
#
_entry.id   AF-A0A915MHR5-F1
#
_cell.length_a   1.000
_cell.length_b   1.000
_cell.length_c   1.000
_cell.angle_alpha   90.00
_cell.angle_beta   90.00
_cell.angle_gamma   90.00
#
_symmetry.space_group_name_H-M   'P 1'
#
loop_
_entity.id
_entity.type
_entity.pdbx_description
1 polymer ?
#
loop_
_entity_poly.entity_id
_entity_poly.type
_entity_poly.pdbx_seq_one_letter_code
_entity_poly.pdbx_strand_id
1 'polypeptide(L)'
;MRSQPPLFTPMVNEYYKYTKDKEFLNEIIPMMEKELEFWTVNRSVVFEKGCRSYTMYQYRTESTVPRPESFCADVITAIKSNEANKAKLWQNLASAAESGMDFSSRWMRNPEQPKLEETITTSIKKANHYKKLYLKLRADFRSVFLYDKEENKYGWYDYNLETKENNIHFYSTMAIPLFTQCFDPLEKPSVPERIYNTMKNYGAFEKAKGAEDFYGVQVSTVNSSQQWDAFNIWPPHEHMVVLGLFNSGKENLKQEALYLAKKWILANYRLYSQCIEKPMWEKLSATGTSGKGARLWVVYWHSNGFSSNI
;
A
#
# COMPACT_ATOMS: atom_id res chain seq x y z
N MET A 1 -15.93 6.81 -11.94
CA MET A 1 -15.87 5.53 -11.19
C MET A 1 -14.49 5.42 -10.54
N ARG A 2 -14.36 4.74 -9.40
CA ARG A 2 -13.07 4.52 -8.69
C ARG A 2 -12.81 3.03 -8.48
N SER A 3 -11.54 2.66 -8.34
CA SER A 3 -11.09 1.33 -7.92
C SER A 3 -10.59 1.34 -6.45
N GLN A 4 -9.84 0.31 -6.06
CA GLN A 4 -9.04 0.18 -4.84
C GLN A 4 -7.71 -0.53 -5.16
N PRO A 5 -6.72 -0.63 -4.24
CA PRO A 5 -5.47 -1.34 -4.52
C PRO A 5 -5.69 -2.77 -5.06
N PRO A 6 -5.08 -3.15 -6.21
CA PRO A 6 -5.40 -4.39 -6.92
C PRO A 6 -4.83 -5.62 -6.21
N LEU A 7 -5.64 -6.22 -5.34
CA LEU A 7 -5.33 -7.45 -4.58
C LEU A 7 -6.08 -8.68 -5.11
N PHE A 8 -6.87 -8.55 -6.17
CA PHE A 8 -7.71 -9.63 -6.70
C PHE A 8 -6.89 -10.83 -7.22
N THR A 9 -5.82 -10.60 -7.98
CA THR A 9 -4.92 -11.69 -8.41
C THR A 9 -4.28 -12.44 -7.22
N PRO A 10 -3.72 -11.76 -6.18
CA PRO A 10 -3.37 -12.41 -4.91
C PRO A 10 -4.50 -13.20 -4.24
N MET A 11 -5.72 -12.66 -4.18
CA MET A 11 -6.88 -13.37 -3.57
C MET A 11 -7.20 -14.67 -4.31
N VAL A 12 -7.24 -14.65 -5.65
CA VAL A 12 -7.43 -15.83 -6.50
C VAL A 12 -6.32 -16.86 -6.28
N ASN A 13 -5.07 -16.40 -6.14
CA ASN A 13 -3.92 -17.26 -5.85
C ASN A 13 -4.01 -17.94 -4.48
N GLU A 14 -4.43 -17.24 -3.42
CA GLU A 14 -4.65 -17.87 -2.10
C GLU A 14 -5.83 -18.86 -2.12
N TYR A 15 -6.93 -18.52 -2.79
CA TYR A 15 -8.05 -19.46 -2.99
C TYR A 15 -7.56 -20.73 -3.70
N TYR A 16 -6.89 -20.60 -4.84
CA TYR A 16 -6.37 -21.74 -5.60
C TYR A 16 -5.32 -22.55 -4.83
N LYS A 17 -4.48 -21.90 -4.02
CA LYS A 17 -3.53 -22.61 -3.14
C LYS A 17 -4.26 -23.53 -2.15
N TYR A 18 -5.41 -23.12 -1.64
CA TYR A 18 -6.20 -23.91 -0.70
C TYR A 18 -7.04 -24.98 -1.40
N THR A 19 -7.85 -24.61 -2.39
CA THR A 19 -8.83 -25.51 -3.04
C THR A 19 -8.24 -26.42 -4.11
N LYS A 20 -7.12 -26.00 -4.74
CA LYS A 20 -6.58 -26.56 -6.00
C LYS A 20 -7.56 -26.56 -7.18
N ASP A 21 -8.62 -25.77 -7.10
CA ASP A 21 -9.68 -25.71 -8.11
C ASP A 21 -9.18 -25.04 -9.40
N LYS A 22 -8.94 -25.88 -10.41
CA LYS A 22 -8.48 -25.44 -11.74
C LYS A 22 -9.64 -24.98 -12.63
N GLU A 23 -10.86 -25.38 -12.34
CA GLU A 23 -12.03 -24.98 -13.14
C GLU A 23 -12.38 -23.53 -12.82
N PHE A 24 -12.51 -23.21 -11.53
CA PHE A 24 -12.58 -21.83 -11.05
C PHE A 24 -11.41 -20.96 -11.57
N LEU A 25 -10.17 -21.47 -11.52
CA LEU A 25 -9.02 -20.72 -12.00
C LEU A 25 -9.11 -20.39 -13.49
N ASN A 26 -9.59 -21.32 -14.32
CA ASN A 26 -9.79 -21.08 -15.75
C ASN A 26 -10.93 -20.09 -16.01
N GLU A 27 -12.02 -20.15 -15.24
CA GLU A 27 -13.16 -19.23 -15.33
C GLU A 27 -12.80 -17.80 -14.91
N ILE A 28 -11.95 -17.63 -13.90
CA ILE A 28 -11.64 -16.32 -13.30
C ILE A 28 -10.48 -15.59 -13.99
N ILE A 29 -9.63 -16.27 -14.78
CA ILE A 29 -8.53 -15.65 -15.53
C ILE A 29 -8.99 -14.45 -16.38
N PRO A 30 -10.05 -14.52 -17.20
CA PRO A 30 -10.56 -13.38 -17.97
C PRO A 30 -10.90 -12.14 -17.12
N MET A 31 -11.31 -12.33 -15.85
CA MET A 31 -11.60 -11.21 -14.94
C MET A 31 -10.32 -10.57 -14.40
N MET A 32 -9.26 -11.36 -14.17
CA MET A 32 -7.94 -10.82 -13.82
C MET A 32 -7.31 -10.06 -15.00
N GLU A 33 -7.49 -10.57 -16.23
CA GLU A 33 -7.07 -9.86 -17.45
C GLU A 33 -7.81 -8.52 -17.59
N LYS A 34 -9.13 -8.51 -17.38
CA LYS A 34 -9.96 -7.28 -17.42
C LYS A 34 -9.62 -6.26 -16.33
N GLU A 35 -9.20 -6.71 -15.13
CA GLU A 35 -8.67 -5.81 -14.10
C GLU A 35 -7.36 -5.16 -14.58
N LEU A 36 -6.43 -5.96 -15.12
CA LEU A 36 -5.15 -5.47 -15.64
C LEU A 36 -5.35 -4.52 -16.83
N GLU A 37 -6.26 -4.82 -17.75
CA GLU A 37 -6.69 -3.94 -18.85
C GLU A 37 -7.17 -2.60 -18.29
N PHE A 38 -8.05 -2.62 -17.28
CA PHE A 38 -8.54 -1.40 -16.64
C PHE A 38 -7.40 -0.52 -16.10
N TRP A 39 -6.41 -1.10 -15.43
CA TRP A 39 -5.23 -0.35 -14.95
C TRP A 39 -4.35 0.15 -16.10
N THR A 40 -4.10 -0.69 -17.10
CA THR A 40 -3.29 -0.35 -18.29
C THR A 40 -3.90 0.80 -19.06
N VAL A 41 -5.18 0.72 -19.40
CA VAL A 41 -5.89 1.76 -20.15
C VAL A 41 -6.12 3.00 -19.29
N ASN A 42 -6.59 2.88 -18.04
CA ASN A 42 -7.14 4.05 -17.33
C ASN A 42 -6.22 4.69 -16.29
N ARG A 43 -5.11 4.04 -15.94
CA ARG A 43 -4.22 4.44 -14.84
C ARG A 43 -2.73 4.46 -15.18
N SER A 44 -2.33 4.00 -16.37
CA SER A 44 -0.93 4.08 -16.80
C SER A 44 -0.51 5.52 -17.16
N VAL A 45 0.71 5.89 -16.79
CA VAL A 45 1.39 7.15 -17.07
C VAL A 45 2.66 6.82 -17.84
N VAL A 46 2.92 7.56 -18.92
CA VAL A 46 4.24 7.58 -19.56
C VAL A 46 4.99 8.83 -19.14
N PHE A 47 6.23 8.68 -18.65
CA PHE A 47 7.07 9.81 -18.22
C PHE A 47 8.57 9.50 -18.40
N GLU A 48 9.40 10.54 -18.39
CA GLU A 48 10.85 10.40 -18.53
C GLU A 48 11.58 10.57 -17.19
N LYS A 49 12.57 9.71 -16.93
CA LYS A 49 13.50 9.82 -15.80
C LYS A 49 14.93 9.57 -16.31
N GLY A 50 15.72 10.65 -16.39
CA GLY A 50 16.97 10.65 -17.16
C GLY A 50 16.69 10.46 -18.65
N CYS A 51 17.56 9.74 -19.37
CA CYS A 51 17.42 9.48 -20.81
C CYS A 51 16.54 8.25 -21.13
N ARG A 52 15.57 7.91 -20.28
CA ARG A 52 14.67 6.75 -20.46
C ARG A 52 13.23 7.11 -20.14
N SER A 53 12.32 6.62 -20.98
CA SER A 53 10.88 6.67 -20.78
C SER A 53 10.39 5.42 -20.05
N TYR A 54 9.47 5.60 -19.10
CA TYR A 54 8.90 4.56 -18.26
C TYR A 54 7.38 4.62 -18.31
N THR A 55 6.74 3.45 -18.23
CA THR A 55 5.29 3.31 -18.06
C THR A 55 5.00 2.79 -16.66
N MET A 56 4.33 3.57 -15.83
CA MET A 56 3.95 3.20 -14.45
C MET A 56 2.48 3.49 -14.18
N TYR A 57 1.94 3.00 -13.07
CA TYR A 57 0.54 3.21 -12.70
C TYR A 57 0.41 4.31 -11.63
N GLN A 58 -0.65 5.11 -11.75
CA GLN A 58 -1.00 6.18 -10.83
C GLN A 58 -2.49 6.07 -10.48
N TYR A 59 -2.82 6.03 -9.19
CA TYR A 59 -4.21 6.17 -8.73
C TYR A 59 -4.74 7.54 -9.18
N ARG A 60 -5.79 7.54 -9.99
CA ARG A 60 -6.29 8.74 -10.67
C ARG A 60 -7.72 8.53 -11.15
N THR A 61 -8.68 9.02 -10.40
CA THR A 61 -10.08 9.07 -10.82
C THR A 61 -10.31 10.10 -11.94
N GLU A 62 -11.37 9.92 -12.72
CA GLU A 62 -11.88 10.92 -13.68
C GLU A 62 -12.97 11.82 -13.03
N SER A 63 -13.35 11.57 -11.77
CA SER A 63 -14.35 12.38 -11.06
C SER A 63 -13.82 13.77 -10.70
N THR A 64 -14.45 14.81 -11.21
CA THR A 64 -14.12 16.23 -10.93
C THR A 64 -15.16 16.91 -10.03
N VAL A 65 -15.92 16.12 -9.25
CA VAL A 65 -16.96 16.56 -8.31
C VAL A 65 -16.73 15.94 -6.93
N PRO A 66 -17.25 16.55 -5.83
CA PRO A 66 -17.15 15.97 -4.48
C PRO A 66 -17.67 14.53 -4.44
N ARG A 67 -17.02 13.66 -3.66
CA ARG A 67 -17.45 12.26 -3.50
C ARG A 67 -18.85 12.19 -2.90
N PRO A 68 -19.83 11.49 -3.50
CA PRO A 68 -21.19 11.42 -2.96
C PRO A 68 -21.26 10.93 -1.50
N GLU A 69 -20.41 9.96 -1.15
CA GLU A 69 -20.33 9.38 0.20
C GLU A 69 -19.55 10.23 1.21
N SER A 70 -18.86 11.29 0.77
CA SER A 70 -18.08 12.20 1.63
C SER A 70 -18.34 13.68 1.29
N PHE A 71 -19.49 13.98 0.69
CA PHE A 71 -19.77 15.24 0.01
C PHE A 71 -19.51 16.46 0.89
N CYS A 72 -20.02 16.45 2.13
CA CYS A 72 -19.84 17.55 3.07
C CYS A 72 -18.36 17.77 3.44
N ALA A 73 -17.59 16.70 3.64
CA ALA A 73 -16.17 16.78 3.99
C ALA A 73 -15.33 17.31 2.81
N ASP A 74 -15.61 16.84 1.59
CA ASP A 74 -14.92 17.27 0.37
C ASP A 74 -15.23 18.73 0.01
N VAL A 75 -16.48 19.18 0.22
CA VAL A 75 -16.88 20.59 0.05
C VAL A 75 -16.25 21.48 1.10
N ILE A 76 -16.26 21.10 2.39
CA ILE A 76 -15.59 21.86 3.46
C ILE A 76 -14.08 21.95 3.19
N THR A 77 -13.46 20.88 2.71
CA THR A 77 -12.03 20.87 2.33
C THR A 77 -11.75 21.85 1.19
N ALA A 78 -12.58 21.86 0.14
CA ALA A 78 -12.47 22.78 -0.98
C ALA A 78 -12.83 24.25 -0.68
N ILE A 79 -13.55 24.51 0.42
CA ILE A 79 -13.79 25.86 0.96
C ILE A 79 -12.59 26.32 1.80
N LYS A 80 -11.97 25.42 2.58
CA LYS A 80 -10.80 25.73 3.43
C LYS A 80 -9.49 25.80 2.67
N SER A 81 -9.40 25.20 1.49
CA SER A 81 -8.24 25.33 0.60
C SER A 81 -8.30 26.63 -0.19
N ASN A 82 -7.19 27.36 -0.28
CA ASN A 82 -7.02 28.47 -1.24
C ASN A 82 -6.82 27.99 -2.71
N GLU A 83 -7.22 26.76 -3.02
CA GLU A 83 -7.02 26.14 -4.33
C GLU A 83 -8.02 26.70 -5.35
N ALA A 84 -7.50 27.43 -6.34
CA ALA A 84 -8.33 28.01 -7.40
C ALA A 84 -9.06 26.94 -8.24
N ASN A 85 -8.43 25.77 -8.43
CA ASN A 85 -9.02 24.66 -9.20
C ASN A 85 -9.65 23.60 -8.28
N LYS A 86 -10.86 23.89 -7.80
CA LYS A 86 -11.66 22.98 -6.96
C LYS A 86 -11.96 21.64 -7.65
N ALA A 87 -12.12 21.63 -8.97
CA ALA A 87 -12.32 20.40 -9.76
C ALA A 87 -11.11 19.45 -9.67
N LYS A 88 -9.89 19.98 -9.77
CA LYS A 88 -8.64 19.20 -9.60
C LYS A 88 -8.47 18.74 -8.15
N LEU A 89 -8.85 19.57 -7.17
CA LEU A 89 -8.85 19.16 -5.76
C LEU A 89 -9.78 17.96 -5.53
N TRP A 90 -11.02 18.00 -6.01
CA TRP A 90 -11.95 16.87 -5.89
C TRP A 90 -11.45 15.62 -6.63
N GLN A 91 -10.81 15.78 -7.79
CA GLN A 91 -10.13 14.68 -8.49
C GLN A 91 -9.03 14.04 -7.63
N ASN A 92 -8.20 14.85 -6.96
CA ASN A 92 -7.14 14.36 -6.08
C ASN A 92 -7.72 13.66 -4.83
N LEU A 93 -8.76 14.22 -4.19
CA LEU A 93 -9.42 13.61 -3.03
C LEU A 93 -10.02 12.24 -3.38
N ALA A 94 -10.71 12.12 -4.51
CA ALA A 94 -11.25 10.84 -4.97
C ALA A 94 -10.17 9.84 -5.45
N SER A 95 -8.98 10.32 -5.82
CA SER A 95 -7.82 9.47 -6.17
C SER A 95 -7.08 8.95 -4.93
N ALA A 96 -7.00 9.75 -3.86
CA ALA A 96 -6.52 9.28 -2.55
C ALA A 96 -7.46 8.24 -1.91
N ALA A 97 -8.76 8.32 -2.18
CA ALA A 97 -9.71 7.25 -1.82
C ALA A 97 -9.53 5.97 -2.67
N GLU A 98 -9.10 6.10 -3.93
CA GLU A 98 -8.78 4.97 -4.80
C GLU A 98 -7.48 4.24 -4.40
N SER A 99 -6.54 4.93 -3.71
CA SER A 99 -5.36 4.28 -3.13
C SER A 99 -5.64 3.52 -1.83
N GLY A 100 -6.87 3.62 -1.29
CA GLY A 100 -7.25 3.07 0.01
C GLY A 100 -6.70 3.84 1.21
N MET A 101 -5.99 4.95 1.01
CA MET A 101 -5.35 5.76 2.07
C MET A 101 -5.95 7.18 2.14
N ASP A 102 -7.28 7.33 2.33
CA ASP A 102 -7.92 8.64 2.50
C ASP A 102 -8.00 9.08 3.99
N PHE A 103 -7.20 10.05 4.45
CA PHE A 103 -6.09 10.74 3.79
C PHE A 103 -4.77 10.51 4.55
N SER A 104 -3.66 10.81 3.88
CA SER A 104 -2.29 10.85 4.38
C SER A 104 -1.59 12.08 3.78
N SER A 105 -0.57 12.62 4.46
CA SER A 105 0.32 13.67 3.91
C SER A 105 1.02 13.26 2.60
N ARG A 106 1.02 11.96 2.29
CA ARG A 106 1.61 11.36 1.09
C ARG A 106 1.06 11.89 -0.24
N TRP A 107 -0.20 12.29 -0.30
CA TRP A 107 -0.96 12.46 -1.56
C TRP A 107 -1.07 13.90 -2.09
N MET A 108 -0.09 14.76 -1.77
CA MET A 108 -0.09 16.16 -2.22
C MET A 108 0.74 16.31 -3.54
N ARG A 109 0.35 17.28 -4.37
CA ARG A 109 0.20 17.31 -5.87
C ARG A 109 1.52 17.32 -6.72
N ASN A 110 1.60 17.17 -8.07
CA ASN A 110 0.69 17.07 -9.27
C ASN A 110 1.11 15.84 -10.18
N PRO A 111 0.97 15.73 -11.55
CA PRO A 111 0.13 16.36 -12.59
C PRO A 111 -0.76 15.38 -13.45
N GLU A 112 -0.47 15.11 -14.75
CA GLU A 112 -1.41 14.54 -15.77
C GLU A 112 -0.80 13.52 -16.79
N GLN A 113 -1.61 12.91 -17.70
CA GLN A 113 -1.27 11.72 -18.56
C GLN A 113 -1.91 11.70 -19.98
N PRO A 114 -1.51 10.76 -20.87
CA PRO A 114 -2.44 10.01 -21.74
C PRO A 114 -2.20 8.46 -21.86
N LYS A 115 -3.12 7.73 -22.54
CA LYS A 115 -3.35 6.24 -22.58
C LYS A 115 -2.97 5.55 -23.93
N LEU A 116 -2.90 4.20 -24.01
CA LEU A 116 -3.21 3.37 -25.22
C LEU A 116 -3.31 1.82 -24.96
N GLU A 117 -3.69 1.05 -25.99
CA GLU A 117 -4.50 -0.21 -25.94
C GLU A 117 -3.79 -1.58 -26.20
N GLU A 118 -4.55 -2.69 -26.17
CA GLU A 118 -4.14 -4.11 -26.12
C GLU A 118 -4.03 -4.89 -27.47
N THR A 119 -3.57 -6.16 -27.43
CA THR A 119 -4.28 -7.39 -27.90
C THR A 119 -3.48 -8.68 -27.54
N ILE A 120 -4.15 -9.84 -27.33
CA ILE A 120 -3.56 -11.08 -26.74
C ILE A 120 -3.77 -12.34 -27.62
N THR A 121 -2.94 -13.41 -27.49
CA THR A 121 -3.32 -14.79 -27.92
C THR A 121 -2.65 -15.95 -27.13
N THR A 122 -3.39 -17.06 -26.92
CA THR A 122 -2.99 -18.46 -26.55
C THR A 122 -2.18 -18.73 -25.27
N SER A 123 -2.62 -19.62 -24.38
CA SER A 123 -2.18 -19.78 -22.97
C SER A 123 -0.66 -19.79 -22.70
N ILE A 124 0.17 -20.56 -23.42
CA ILE A 124 1.64 -20.54 -23.23
C ILE A 124 2.24 -19.20 -23.69
N LYS A 125 1.73 -18.63 -24.79
CA LYS A 125 2.12 -17.29 -25.23
C LYS A 125 1.60 -16.21 -24.28
N LYS A 126 0.39 -16.36 -23.70
CA LYS A 126 -0.14 -15.51 -22.61
C LYS A 126 0.76 -15.56 -21.37
N ALA A 127 1.08 -16.76 -20.88
CA ALA A 127 1.97 -16.93 -19.72
C ALA A 127 3.37 -16.35 -19.99
N ASN A 128 3.93 -16.56 -21.17
CA ASN A 128 5.21 -15.95 -21.57
C ASN A 128 5.10 -14.43 -21.78
N HIS A 129 3.96 -13.92 -22.24
CA HIS A 129 3.67 -12.49 -22.39
C HIS A 129 3.59 -11.83 -21.00
N TYR A 130 2.77 -12.35 -20.09
CA TYR A 130 2.68 -11.84 -18.72
C TYR A 130 4.00 -12.00 -17.95
N LYS A 131 4.77 -13.07 -18.18
CA LYS A 131 6.13 -13.20 -17.63
C LYS A 131 7.08 -12.11 -18.16
N LYS A 132 7.04 -11.79 -19.46
CA LYS A 132 7.83 -10.69 -20.04
C LYS A 132 7.38 -9.32 -19.50
N LEU A 133 6.07 -9.09 -19.40
CA LEU A 133 5.48 -7.87 -18.84
C LEU A 133 5.89 -7.68 -17.38
N TYR A 134 5.79 -8.74 -16.55
CA TYR A 134 6.25 -8.76 -15.16
C TYR A 134 7.75 -8.46 -15.06
N LEU A 135 8.60 -9.13 -15.84
CA LEU A 135 10.05 -8.90 -15.79
C LEU A 135 10.43 -7.47 -16.19
N LYS A 136 9.80 -6.91 -17.23
CA LYS A 136 9.96 -5.50 -17.62
C LYS A 136 9.49 -4.57 -16.50
N LEU A 137 8.26 -4.75 -16.02
CA LEU A 137 7.68 -3.92 -14.96
C LEU A 137 8.51 -3.97 -13.67
N ARG A 138 9.05 -5.14 -13.29
CA ARG A 138 9.95 -5.32 -12.13
C ARG A 138 11.26 -4.54 -12.28
N ALA A 139 11.86 -4.54 -13.47
CA ALA A 139 13.09 -3.79 -13.76
C ALA A 139 12.85 -2.27 -13.80
N ASP A 140 11.76 -1.85 -14.45
CA ASP A 140 11.36 -0.45 -14.55
C ASP A 140 10.95 0.10 -13.17
N PHE A 141 10.16 -0.65 -12.38
CA PHE A 141 9.76 -0.31 -11.02
C PHE A 141 10.97 -0.07 -10.12
N ARG A 142 11.98 -0.96 -10.17
CA ARG A 142 13.23 -0.77 -9.43
C ARG A 142 13.96 0.50 -9.89
N SER A 143 13.99 0.78 -11.19
CA SER A 143 14.65 1.99 -11.73
C SER A 143 13.93 3.30 -11.37
N VAL A 144 12.61 3.26 -11.18
CA VAL A 144 11.78 4.42 -10.83
C VAL A 144 11.74 4.68 -9.32
N PHE A 145 11.42 3.65 -8.52
CA PHE A 145 11.05 3.83 -7.11
C PHE A 145 12.17 3.50 -6.11
N LEU A 146 13.17 2.69 -6.48
CA LEU A 146 14.27 2.38 -5.55
C LEU A 146 15.20 3.58 -5.42
N TYR A 147 15.35 4.08 -4.20
CA TYR A 147 16.34 5.08 -3.80
C TYR A 147 17.49 4.38 -3.09
N ASP A 148 18.71 4.58 -3.61
CA ASP A 148 19.93 3.98 -3.09
C ASP A 148 21.10 4.96 -2.92
N LYS A 149 20.81 6.26 -3.03
CA LYS A 149 21.82 7.34 -2.92
C LYS A 149 22.34 7.58 -1.51
N GLU A 150 21.57 7.21 -0.48
CA GLU A 150 21.91 7.37 0.94
C GLU A 150 21.58 6.09 1.70
N GLU A 151 22.53 5.54 2.45
CA GLU A 151 22.37 4.24 3.13
C GLU A 151 21.24 4.23 4.16
N ASN A 152 21.09 5.32 4.91
CA ASN A 152 20.04 5.49 5.92
C ASN A 152 18.65 5.76 5.34
N LYS A 153 18.53 5.97 4.02
CA LYS A 153 17.27 6.17 3.30
C LYS A 153 17.10 5.14 2.18
N TYR A 154 17.65 3.94 2.34
CA TYR A 154 17.52 2.91 1.32
C TYR A 154 16.09 2.35 1.26
N GLY A 155 15.44 2.48 0.10
CA GLY A 155 14.17 1.79 -0.11
C GLY A 155 13.32 2.27 -1.27
N TRP A 156 12.08 1.80 -1.32
CA TRP A 156 11.13 2.16 -2.38
C TRP A 156 10.26 3.34 -1.95
N TYR A 157 10.36 4.43 -2.72
CA TYR A 157 9.68 5.68 -2.46
C TYR A 157 8.98 6.18 -3.72
N ASP A 158 7.80 6.76 -3.55
CA ASP A 158 7.02 7.31 -4.67
C ASP A 158 7.85 8.33 -5.46
N TYR A 159 7.71 8.28 -6.78
CA TYR A 159 8.37 9.21 -7.68
C TYR A 159 7.43 10.37 -8.01
N ASN A 160 7.81 11.59 -7.62
CA ASN A 160 7.06 12.80 -7.93
C ASN A 160 7.38 13.22 -9.37
N LEU A 161 6.37 13.24 -10.23
CA LEU A 161 6.50 13.54 -11.66
C LEU A 161 6.78 15.02 -11.96
N GLU A 162 6.47 15.92 -11.03
CA GLU A 162 6.66 17.36 -11.15
C GLU A 162 8.06 17.79 -10.69
N THR A 163 8.47 17.40 -9.47
CA THR A 163 9.84 17.68 -8.98
C THR A 163 10.90 16.78 -9.63
N LYS A 164 10.47 15.66 -10.23
CA LYS A 164 11.33 14.60 -10.80
C LYS A 164 12.21 13.90 -9.76
N GLU A 165 11.79 13.89 -8.50
CA GLU A 165 12.50 13.31 -7.35
C GLU A 165 11.66 12.25 -6.62
N ASN A 166 12.33 11.39 -5.83
CA ASN A 166 11.67 10.42 -4.97
C ASN A 166 11.28 11.07 -3.63
N ASN A 167 10.06 10.83 -3.15
CA ASN A 167 9.59 11.31 -1.84
C ASN A 167 10.17 10.46 -0.71
N ILE A 168 11.35 10.84 -0.20
CA ILE A 168 12.11 10.11 0.84
C ILE A 168 11.53 10.19 2.27
N HIS A 169 10.28 10.62 2.44
CA HIS A 169 9.58 10.51 3.73
C HIS A 169 9.19 9.06 4.03
N PHE A 170 9.17 8.71 5.32
CA PHE A 170 8.80 7.36 5.74
C PHE A 170 7.30 7.09 5.62
N TYR A 171 6.98 6.05 4.87
CA TYR A 171 5.68 5.38 4.90
C TYR A 171 5.91 3.87 4.92
N SER A 172 5.22 3.12 5.79
CA SER A 172 5.46 1.67 5.94
C SER A 172 5.17 0.84 4.68
N THR A 173 4.43 1.41 3.73
CA THR A 173 4.28 0.86 2.38
C THR A 173 5.60 0.68 1.61
N MET A 174 6.69 1.34 2.03
CA MET A 174 8.02 1.12 1.45
C MET A 174 8.48 -0.33 1.54
N ALA A 175 7.89 -1.15 2.42
CA ALA A 175 8.16 -2.59 2.52
C ALA A 175 7.22 -3.48 1.67
N ILE A 176 6.16 -2.94 1.05
CA ILE A 176 5.23 -3.73 0.21
C ILE A 176 5.95 -4.47 -0.93
N PRO A 177 7.02 -3.94 -1.57
CA PRO A 177 7.76 -4.71 -2.57
C PRO A 177 8.46 -5.97 -2.03
N LEU A 178 8.65 -6.09 -0.70
CA LEU A 178 9.06 -7.35 -0.06
C LEU A 178 7.90 -8.37 -0.08
N PHE A 179 6.69 -7.94 0.30
CA PHE A 179 5.48 -8.77 0.28
C PHE A 179 5.13 -9.26 -1.13
N THR A 180 5.14 -8.36 -2.11
CA THR A 180 4.82 -8.69 -3.52
C THR A 180 5.97 -9.35 -4.27
N GLN A 181 7.15 -9.49 -3.65
CA GLN A 181 8.38 -9.99 -4.27
C GLN A 181 8.70 -9.25 -5.59
N CYS A 182 8.51 -7.92 -5.61
CA CYS A 182 8.84 -7.04 -6.74
C CYS A 182 10.35 -6.71 -6.82
N PHE A 183 11.19 -7.61 -6.30
CA PHE A 183 12.64 -7.59 -6.37
C PHE A 183 13.14 -9.00 -6.68
N ASP A 184 14.45 -9.18 -6.80
CA ASP A 184 15.03 -10.51 -6.96
C ASP A 184 15.95 -10.80 -5.76
N PRO A 185 15.56 -11.73 -4.85
CA PRO A 185 16.36 -12.06 -3.69
C PRO A 185 17.73 -12.65 -4.04
N LEU A 186 17.88 -13.29 -5.21
CA LEU A 186 19.14 -13.86 -5.66
C LEU A 186 20.08 -12.79 -6.21
N GLU A 187 19.56 -11.82 -6.97
CA GLU A 187 20.38 -10.68 -7.46
C GLU A 187 20.82 -9.75 -6.33
N LYS A 188 19.96 -9.55 -5.32
CA LYS A 188 20.12 -8.51 -4.29
C LYS A 188 19.73 -9.02 -2.89
N PRO A 189 20.48 -9.97 -2.32
CA PRO A 189 20.15 -10.61 -1.04
C PRO A 189 20.19 -9.67 0.18
N SER A 190 20.78 -8.46 0.09
CA SER A 190 20.79 -7.48 1.18
C SER A 190 19.57 -6.55 1.21
N VAL A 191 18.70 -6.57 0.18
CA VAL A 191 17.53 -5.66 0.10
C VAL A 191 16.63 -5.75 1.33
N PRO A 192 16.19 -6.93 1.80
CA PRO A 192 15.27 -7.00 2.93
C PRO A 192 15.85 -6.39 4.22
N GLU A 193 17.14 -6.61 4.46
CA GLU A 193 17.83 -6.14 5.67
C GLU A 193 18.05 -4.62 5.62
N ARG A 194 18.39 -4.07 4.45
CA ARG A 194 18.50 -2.61 4.27
C ARG A 194 17.16 -1.90 4.39
N ILE A 195 16.07 -2.50 3.88
CA ILE A 195 14.70 -1.99 4.08
C ILE A 195 14.34 -2.01 5.57
N TYR A 196 14.51 -3.15 6.26
CA TYR A 196 14.22 -3.27 7.69
C TYR A 196 15.02 -2.25 8.53
N ASN A 197 16.32 -2.13 8.28
CA ASN A 197 17.19 -1.16 8.95
C ASN A 197 16.76 0.28 8.66
N THR A 198 16.36 0.60 7.43
CA THR A 198 15.85 1.94 7.07
C THR A 198 14.54 2.23 7.79
N MET A 199 13.58 1.31 7.81
CA MET A 199 12.34 1.44 8.59
C MET A 199 12.64 1.67 10.08
N LYS A 200 13.58 0.91 10.65
CA LYS A 200 14.04 1.07 12.03
C LYS A 200 14.65 2.45 12.28
N ASN A 201 15.51 2.94 11.39
CA ASN A 201 16.14 4.27 11.47
C ASN A 201 15.13 5.42 11.40
N TYR A 202 14.00 5.24 10.71
CA TYR A 202 12.90 6.21 10.72
C TYR A 202 12.02 6.14 11.99
N GLY A 203 12.22 5.16 12.88
CA GLY A 203 11.39 4.95 14.07
C GLY A 203 10.10 4.16 13.81
N ALA A 204 9.99 3.43 12.69
CA ALA A 204 8.79 2.65 12.33
C ALA A 204 8.41 1.60 13.40
N PHE A 205 9.41 1.08 14.10
CA PHE A 205 9.30 0.06 15.15
C PHE A 205 9.50 0.63 16.56
N GLU A 206 9.52 1.96 16.70
CA GLU A 206 9.67 2.62 18.00
C GLU A 206 8.34 2.78 18.73
N LYS A 207 8.43 2.73 20.06
CA LYS A 207 7.31 3.01 20.94
C LYS A 207 6.90 4.48 20.85
N ALA A 208 5.62 4.77 20.60
CA ALA A 208 5.12 6.14 20.58
C ALA A 208 5.26 6.83 21.95
N LYS A 209 5.46 8.15 21.95
CA LYS A 209 5.59 8.93 23.20
C LYS A 209 4.34 8.79 24.08
N GLY A 210 4.54 8.34 25.32
CA GLY A 210 3.47 8.12 26.29
C GLY A 210 2.81 6.73 26.23
N ALA A 211 3.17 5.88 25.27
CA ALA A 211 2.79 4.48 25.27
C ALA A 211 3.52 3.70 26.39
N GLU A 212 2.91 2.62 26.88
CA GLU A 212 3.61 1.66 27.76
C GLU A 212 4.58 0.78 26.94
N ASP A 213 4.16 0.30 25.78
CA ASP A 213 4.92 -0.60 24.90
C ASP A 213 4.80 -0.22 23.41
N PHE A 214 5.60 -0.84 22.54
CA PHE A 214 5.41 -0.83 21.08
C PHE A 214 4.23 -1.74 20.68
N TYR A 215 3.31 -1.26 19.84
CA TYR A 215 2.07 -1.98 19.52
C TYR A 215 1.88 -2.36 18.04
N GLY A 216 2.74 -1.90 17.14
CA GLY A 216 2.61 -2.14 15.69
C GLY A 216 3.35 -1.11 14.83
N VAL A 217 3.55 -1.45 13.55
CA VAL A 217 4.32 -0.66 12.58
C VAL A 217 3.58 0.62 12.18
N GLN A 218 4.14 1.78 12.55
CA GLN A 218 3.59 3.11 12.23
C GLN A 218 3.39 3.30 10.72
N VAL A 219 2.25 3.88 10.30
CA VAL A 219 1.96 4.14 8.87
C VAL A 219 2.93 5.15 8.28
N SER A 220 3.22 6.22 9.02
CA SER A 220 4.23 7.23 8.72
C SER A 220 4.82 7.74 10.03
N THR A 221 5.80 8.64 9.96
CA THR A 221 6.34 9.36 11.14
C THR A 221 5.83 10.80 11.23
N VAL A 222 4.91 11.18 10.33
CA VAL A 222 4.34 12.54 10.23
C VAL A 222 3.09 12.62 11.09
N ASN A 223 3.05 13.51 12.08
CA ASN A 223 1.85 13.77 12.87
C ASN A 223 0.98 14.86 12.20
N SER A 224 0.24 14.46 11.16
CA SER A 224 -0.58 15.34 10.30
C SER A 224 -2.04 15.50 10.78
N SER A 225 -2.42 14.80 11.85
CA SER A 225 -3.81 14.52 12.28
C SER A 225 -4.68 13.71 11.31
N GLN A 226 -4.15 13.30 10.15
CA GLN A 226 -4.87 12.46 9.19
C GLN A 226 -4.91 10.98 9.63
N GLN A 227 -5.83 10.21 9.03
CA GLN A 227 -6.07 8.83 9.48
C GLN A 227 -4.97 7.84 9.07
N TRP A 228 -4.26 8.11 7.97
CA TRP A 228 -3.18 7.27 7.43
C TRP A 228 -1.81 7.91 7.67
N ASP A 229 -1.59 8.36 8.90
CA ASP A 229 -0.37 9.01 9.36
C ASP A 229 -0.14 8.73 10.86
N ALA A 230 0.98 9.18 11.42
CA ALA A 230 1.29 8.99 12.84
C ALA A 230 0.20 9.64 13.72
N PHE A 231 -0.28 8.98 14.78
CA PHE A 231 0.19 7.73 15.39
C PHE A 231 -0.68 6.50 15.07
N ASN A 232 -1.41 6.48 13.94
CA ASN A 232 -2.25 5.33 13.61
C ASN A 232 -1.44 4.16 13.03
N ILE A 233 -1.84 2.94 13.39
CA ILE A 233 -1.32 1.66 12.91
C ILE A 233 -2.47 0.81 12.35
N TRP A 234 -2.26 0.18 11.20
CA TRP A 234 -3.33 -0.35 10.36
C TRP A 234 -3.07 -1.81 9.95
N PRO A 235 -4.05 -2.73 10.14
CA PRO A 235 -3.89 -4.15 9.84
C PRO A 235 -3.30 -4.50 8.46
N PRO A 236 -3.70 -3.88 7.33
CA PRO A 236 -3.11 -4.21 6.03
C PRO A 236 -1.61 -3.87 5.94
N HIS A 237 -1.15 -2.81 6.61
CA HIS A 237 0.27 -2.44 6.63
C HIS A 237 1.06 -3.41 7.51
N GLU A 238 0.55 -3.75 8.69
CA GLU A 238 1.13 -4.79 9.56
C GLU A 238 1.30 -6.10 8.79
N HIS A 239 0.22 -6.56 8.14
CA HIS A 239 0.19 -7.80 7.38
C HIS A 239 1.23 -7.84 6.25
N MET A 240 1.28 -6.79 5.42
CA MET A 240 2.24 -6.73 4.32
C MET A 240 3.69 -6.57 4.81
N VAL A 241 3.94 -5.78 5.86
CA VAL A 241 5.30 -5.65 6.44
C VAL A 241 5.76 -6.99 7.04
N VAL A 242 4.94 -7.61 7.89
CA VAL A 242 5.23 -8.90 8.53
C VAL A 242 5.46 -9.99 7.49
N LEU A 243 4.55 -10.19 6.54
CA LEU A 243 4.73 -11.23 5.51
C LEU A 243 5.89 -10.92 4.55
N GLY A 244 6.16 -9.65 4.25
CA GLY A 244 7.30 -9.25 3.43
C GLY A 244 8.64 -9.57 4.10
N LEU A 245 8.75 -9.33 5.41
CA LEU A 245 9.93 -9.69 6.20
C LEU A 245 10.04 -11.21 6.42
N PHE A 246 8.92 -11.88 6.72
CA PHE A 246 8.90 -13.34 6.96
C PHE A 246 9.29 -14.14 5.71
N ASN A 247 8.76 -13.77 4.54
CA ASN A 247 9.03 -14.45 3.28
C ASN A 247 10.32 -13.97 2.59
N SER A 248 11.13 -13.11 3.23
CA SER A 248 12.33 -12.54 2.62
C SER A 248 13.51 -13.52 2.50
N GLY A 249 13.37 -14.75 3.02
CA GLY A 249 14.44 -15.75 3.07
C GLY A 249 15.54 -15.47 4.10
N LYS A 250 15.30 -14.58 5.07
CA LYS A 250 16.28 -14.13 6.08
C LYS A 250 15.82 -14.53 7.48
N GLU A 251 16.55 -15.41 8.15
CA GLU A 251 16.10 -15.98 9.44
C GLU A 251 16.04 -14.91 10.56
N ASN A 252 16.94 -13.93 10.55
CA ASN A 252 16.85 -12.74 11.42
C ASN A 252 15.56 -11.95 11.17
N LEU A 253 15.23 -11.63 9.92
CA LEU A 253 14.01 -10.86 9.60
C LEU A 253 12.72 -11.65 9.83
N LYS A 254 12.77 -12.98 9.72
CA LYS A 254 11.67 -13.88 10.07
C LYS A 254 11.41 -13.89 11.58
N GLN A 255 12.45 -13.86 12.42
CA GLN A 255 12.31 -13.69 13.86
C GLN A 255 11.72 -12.32 14.21
N GLU A 256 12.19 -11.25 13.56
CA GLU A 256 11.64 -9.90 13.73
C GLU A 256 10.17 -9.81 13.25
N ALA A 257 9.82 -10.45 12.14
CA ALA A 257 8.44 -10.52 11.64
C ALA A 257 7.50 -11.22 12.63
N LEU A 258 7.92 -12.34 13.22
CA LEU A 258 7.17 -13.05 14.26
C LEU A 258 7.05 -12.21 15.55
N TYR A 259 8.08 -11.44 15.90
CA TYR A 259 8.00 -10.48 17.00
C TYR A 259 6.98 -9.39 16.72
N LEU A 260 7.04 -8.71 15.55
CA LEU A 260 6.08 -7.68 15.14
C LEU A 260 4.63 -8.21 15.15
N ALA A 261 4.40 -9.40 14.57
CA ALA A 261 3.10 -10.08 14.58
C ALA A 261 2.58 -10.30 16.01
N LYS A 262 3.42 -10.84 16.91
CA LYS A 262 3.08 -11.06 18.32
C LYS A 262 2.72 -9.75 19.03
N LYS A 263 3.45 -8.65 18.77
CA LYS A 263 3.16 -7.34 19.37
C LYS A 263 1.81 -6.79 18.90
N TRP A 264 1.49 -6.89 17.61
CA TRP A 264 0.19 -6.52 17.07
C TRP A 264 -0.97 -7.34 17.66
N ILE A 265 -0.82 -8.67 17.74
CA ILE A 265 -1.86 -9.56 18.30
C ILE A 265 -2.10 -9.25 19.78
N LEU A 266 -1.03 -9.08 20.57
CA LEU A 266 -1.15 -8.72 21.98
C LEU A 266 -1.75 -7.31 22.19
N ALA A 267 -1.47 -6.35 21.30
CA ALA A 267 -2.07 -5.03 21.34
C ALA A 267 -3.60 -5.07 21.13
N ASN A 268 -4.06 -5.82 20.13
CA ASN A 268 -5.48 -6.03 19.87
C ASN A 268 -6.15 -6.79 21.02
N TYR A 269 -5.54 -7.90 21.48
CA TYR A 269 -6.06 -8.70 22.57
C TYR A 269 -6.17 -7.92 23.89
N ARG A 270 -5.20 -7.05 24.20
CA ARG A 270 -5.25 -6.15 25.37
C ARG A 270 -6.50 -5.27 25.32
N LEU A 271 -6.72 -4.56 24.22
CA LEU A 271 -7.85 -3.63 24.09
C LEU A 271 -9.19 -4.38 24.08
N TYR A 272 -9.28 -5.47 23.32
CA TYR A 272 -10.43 -6.37 23.32
C TYR A 272 -10.77 -6.86 24.73
N SER A 273 -9.76 -7.27 25.50
CA SER A 273 -9.92 -7.75 26.88
C SER A 273 -10.37 -6.66 27.85
N GLN A 274 -9.92 -5.42 27.66
CA GLN A 274 -10.26 -4.27 28.52
C GLN A 274 -11.69 -3.75 28.29
N CYS A 275 -12.28 -3.97 27.12
CA CYS A 275 -13.65 -3.56 26.82
C CYS A 275 -14.68 -4.61 27.26
N ILE A 276 -15.82 -4.18 27.80
CA ILE A 276 -16.93 -5.07 28.19
C ILE A 276 -17.57 -5.70 26.93
N GLU A 277 -17.85 -4.88 25.92
CA GLU A 277 -18.53 -5.26 24.67
C GLU A 277 -17.66 -6.09 23.71
N LYS A 278 -16.39 -6.35 24.05
CA LYS A 278 -15.43 -7.11 23.23
C LYS A 278 -15.36 -6.66 21.74
N PRO A 279 -15.32 -5.34 21.43
CA PRO A 279 -15.20 -4.89 20.05
C PRO A 279 -13.78 -5.13 19.50
N MET A 280 -13.67 -5.09 18.19
CA MET A 280 -12.40 -4.91 17.46
C MET A 280 -12.40 -3.54 16.78
N TRP A 281 -11.22 -3.01 16.48
CA TRP A 281 -11.05 -1.69 15.87
C TRP A 281 -10.54 -1.77 14.43
N GLU A 282 -10.90 -0.76 13.65
CA GLU A 282 -10.40 -0.49 12.29
C GLU A 282 -8.87 -0.37 12.25
N LYS A 283 -8.35 0.34 13.26
CA LYS A 283 -6.96 0.73 13.44
C LYS A 283 -6.69 0.93 14.92
N LEU A 284 -5.46 0.66 15.33
CA LEU A 284 -4.99 1.05 16.65
C LEU A 284 -4.19 2.35 16.56
N SER A 285 -3.99 2.99 17.69
CA SER A 285 -2.95 3.99 17.86
C SER A 285 -1.68 3.29 18.37
N ALA A 286 -0.52 3.69 17.87
CA ALA A 286 0.80 3.32 18.40
C ALA A 286 0.99 3.76 19.88
N THR A 287 0.04 4.52 20.44
CA THR A 287 -0.06 4.80 21.89
C THR A 287 -0.72 3.69 22.72
N GLY A 288 -1.25 2.63 22.11
CA GLY A 288 -1.91 1.52 22.81
C GLY A 288 -3.40 1.74 23.09
N THR A 289 -4.06 2.51 22.23
CA THR A 289 -5.49 2.86 22.31
C THR A 289 -6.16 2.66 20.95
N SER A 290 -7.48 2.82 20.85
CA SER A 290 -8.17 2.87 19.56
C SER A 290 -7.66 4.04 18.71
N GLY A 291 -7.38 3.81 17.42
CA GLY A 291 -6.90 4.86 16.51
C GLY A 291 -7.90 6.01 16.34
N LYS A 292 -7.42 7.21 15.97
CA LYS A 292 -8.30 8.37 15.70
C LYS A 292 -8.93 8.21 14.32
N GLY A 293 -10.27 8.12 14.29
CA GLY A 293 -11.08 7.89 13.08
C GLY A 293 -12.53 7.61 13.44
N ALA A 294 -13.36 7.25 12.45
CA ALA A 294 -14.76 6.95 12.68
C ALA A 294 -14.93 5.70 13.56
N ARG A 295 -15.87 5.76 14.52
CA ARG A 295 -16.25 4.62 15.37
C ARG A 295 -17.47 3.96 14.73
N LEU A 296 -17.26 2.88 13.96
CA LEU A 296 -18.34 2.11 13.34
C LEU A 296 -18.50 0.75 14.03
N TRP A 297 -19.75 0.34 14.24
CA TRP A 297 -20.14 -0.96 14.82
C TRP A 297 -20.03 -2.11 13.79
N VAL A 298 -19.02 -2.07 12.93
CA VAL A 298 -18.84 -3.00 11.82
C VAL A 298 -17.63 -3.89 12.10
N VAL A 299 -17.79 -5.20 11.88
CA VAL A 299 -16.73 -6.19 12.03
C VAL A 299 -15.66 -5.94 10.97
N TYR A 300 -14.48 -5.47 11.37
CA TYR A 300 -13.38 -5.15 10.47
C TYR A 300 -12.66 -6.41 9.97
N TRP A 301 -12.93 -6.79 8.72
CA TRP A 301 -12.41 -8.02 8.10
C TRP A 301 -10.89 -8.06 8.00
N HIS A 302 -10.20 -6.94 7.77
CA HIS A 302 -8.73 -6.94 7.71
C HIS A 302 -8.07 -7.11 9.08
N SER A 303 -8.63 -6.52 10.14
CA SER A 303 -8.16 -6.72 11.52
C SER A 303 -8.35 -8.18 11.95
N ASN A 304 -9.55 -8.73 11.71
CA ASN A 304 -9.86 -10.12 12.03
C ASN A 304 -9.03 -11.10 11.21
N GLY A 305 -9.02 -10.96 9.88
CA GLY A 305 -8.35 -11.87 8.96
C GLY A 305 -6.82 -11.91 9.15
N PHE A 306 -6.19 -10.81 9.53
CA PHE A 306 -4.77 -10.85 9.90
C PHE A 306 -4.54 -11.58 11.22
N SER A 307 -5.34 -11.29 12.25
CA SER A 307 -5.24 -11.93 13.56
C SER A 307 -5.69 -13.41 13.60
N SER A 308 -6.38 -13.90 12.56
CA SER A 308 -6.78 -15.31 12.43
C SER A 308 -5.84 -16.17 11.57
N ASN A 309 -4.93 -15.55 10.82
CA ASN A 309 -4.09 -16.22 9.81
C ASN A 309 -2.62 -16.40 10.23
N ILE A 310 -2.28 -16.15 11.51
CA ILE A 310 -0.94 -16.31 12.11
C ILE A 310 -1.08 -17.20 13.36
#